data_AF-K1TRW2-F1
#
_entry.id   AF-K1TRW2-F1
#
_cell.length_a   1.000
_cell.length_b   1.000
_cell.length_c   1.000
_cell.angle_alpha   90.00
_cell.angle_beta   90.00
_cell.angle_gamma   90.00
#
_symmetry.space_group_name_H-M   'P 1'
#
loop_
_entity.id
_entity.type
_entity.pdbx_description
1 polymer ?
#
loop_
_entity_poly.entity_id
_entity_poly.type
_entity_poly.pdbx_seq_one_letter_code
_entity_poly.pdbx_strand_id
1 'polypeptide(L)'
;MLWRNEKIMEQALEPFKDKYDYCLIDCMPSLGIITVASLVAADRVLIPVQAQHFALKGLVSLFKSVNQVKRRINPRLDIDGIVLTMVDKRTNLSKDVCAALRSAYGHALKIYRAEIPVSTRTAESAASTHSVLTT
;
A
#
# COMPACT_ATOMS: atom_id res chain seq x y z
N MET A 1 -24.84 14.77 -8.27
CA MET A 1 -23.86 15.77 -7.78
C MET A 1 -22.92 15.19 -6.70
N LEU A 2 -22.53 13.90 -6.77
CA LEU A 2 -21.74 13.20 -5.72
C LEU A 2 -20.27 12.94 -6.09
N TRP A 3 -19.89 13.04 -7.37
CA TRP A 3 -18.56 12.67 -7.86
C TRP A 3 -17.48 13.75 -7.71
N ARG A 4 -17.84 14.99 -7.33
CA ARG A 4 -16.90 16.13 -7.33
C ARG A 4 -15.84 16.02 -6.23
N ASN A 5 -16.17 15.36 -5.12
CA ASN A 5 -15.24 15.20 -4.00
C ASN A 5 -14.23 14.06 -4.21
N GLU A 6 -14.59 13.03 -4.99
CA GLU A 6 -13.74 11.85 -5.17
C GLU A 6 -12.59 12.10 -6.15
N LYS A 7 -12.78 13.03 -7.11
CA LYS A 7 -11.74 13.45 -8.07
C LYS A 7 -10.86 14.60 -7.58
N ILE A 8 -11.04 15.06 -6.34
CA ILE A 8 -10.35 16.24 -5.83
C ILE A 8 -8.81 16.08 -5.85
N MET A 9 -8.32 14.88 -5.51
CA MET A 9 -6.89 14.58 -5.52
C MET A 9 -6.33 14.52 -6.95
N GLU A 10 -7.06 13.89 -7.88
CA GLU A 10 -6.68 13.81 -9.29
C GLU A 10 -6.53 15.21 -9.89
N GLN A 11 -7.50 16.10 -9.65
CA GLN A 11 -7.46 17.48 -10.12
C GLN A 11 -6.34 18.30 -9.47
N ALA A 12 -6.06 18.08 -8.19
CA ALA A 12 -4.97 18.76 -7.49
C ALA A 12 -3.59 18.36 -8.01
N LEU A 13 -3.41 17.11 -8.45
CA LEU A 13 -2.14 16.59 -8.95
C LEU A 13 -1.91 16.88 -10.45
N GLU A 14 -2.96 17.18 -11.22
CA GLU A 14 -2.87 17.42 -12.67
C GLU A 14 -1.78 18.44 -13.07
N PRO A 15 -1.63 19.61 -12.42
CA PRO A 15 -0.62 20.61 -12.81
C PRO A 15 0.83 20.18 -12.56
N PHE A 16 1.05 19.04 -11.91
CA PHE A 16 2.37 18.52 -11.54
C PHE A 16 2.77 17.27 -12.32
N LYS A 17 1.85 16.66 -13.09
CA LYS A 17 2.12 15.40 -13.80
C LYS A 17 3.30 15.48 -14.76
N ASP A 18 3.47 16.59 -15.45
CA ASP A 18 4.58 16.78 -16.40
C ASP A 18 5.90 17.21 -15.71
N LYS A 19 5.91 17.37 -14.38
CA LYS A 19 7.06 17.88 -13.61
C LYS A 19 7.82 16.79 -12.85
N TYR A 20 7.24 15.60 -12.71
CA TYR A 20 7.80 14.51 -11.92
C TYR A 20 7.59 13.18 -12.61
N ASP A 21 8.59 12.30 -12.56
CA ASP A 21 8.48 10.95 -13.10
C ASP A 21 7.53 10.07 -12.26
N TYR A 22 7.45 10.35 -10.95
CA TYR A 22 6.66 9.58 -9.99
C TYR A 22 5.99 10.48 -8.94
N CYS A 23 4.78 10.09 -8.54
CA CYS A 23 4.07 10.65 -7.40
C CYS A 23 3.75 9.52 -6.41
N LEU A 24 4.20 9.67 -5.16
CA LEU A 24 3.89 8.74 -4.07
C LEU A 24 2.82 9.38 -3.18
N ILE A 25 1.69 8.70 -3.01
CA ILE A 25 0.59 9.13 -2.15
C ILE A 25 0.52 8.22 -0.94
N ASP A 26 0.94 8.72 0.23
CA ASP A 26 0.81 7.98 1.48
C ASP A 26 -0.62 8.12 2.02
N CYS A 27 -1.29 6.98 2.19
CA CYS A 27 -2.71 6.93 2.52
C CYS A 27 -2.93 6.60 3.99
N MET A 28 -3.91 7.25 4.60
CA MET A 28 -4.36 6.90 5.95
C MET A 28 -4.94 5.47 5.94
N PRO A 29 -4.79 4.68 7.03
CA PRO A 29 -5.17 3.26 7.02
C PRO A 29 -6.69 3.02 6.97
N SER A 30 -7.49 4.07 7.07
CA SER A 30 -8.95 4.02 6.96
C SER A 30 -9.43 4.37 5.56
N LEU A 31 -10.50 3.71 5.10
CA LEU A 31 -11.16 4.01 3.81
C LEU A 31 -12.08 5.23 3.94
N GLY A 32 -11.49 6.36 4.29
CA GLY A 32 -12.17 7.66 4.29
C GLY A 32 -12.17 8.31 2.90
N ILE A 33 -12.78 9.49 2.82
CA ILE A 33 -12.91 10.25 1.56
C ILE A 33 -11.55 10.55 0.91
N ILE A 34 -10.51 10.82 1.71
CA ILE A 34 -9.16 11.13 1.23
C ILE A 34 -8.47 9.88 0.68
N THR A 35 -8.62 8.74 1.33
CA THR A 35 -8.07 7.46 0.85
C THR A 35 -8.73 7.04 -0.46
N VAL A 36 -10.05 7.22 -0.59
CA VAL A 36 -10.75 6.99 -1.86
C VAL A 36 -10.26 7.96 -2.94
N ALA A 37 -10.15 9.25 -2.64
CA ALA A 37 -9.64 10.23 -3.60
C ALA A 37 -8.20 9.92 -4.05
N SER A 38 -7.37 9.42 -3.13
CA SER A 38 -6.00 8.97 -3.43
C SER A 38 -5.99 7.77 -4.39
N LEU A 39 -6.86 6.78 -4.17
CA LEU A 39 -7.04 5.64 -5.09
C LEU A 39 -7.62 6.07 -6.46
N VAL A 40 -8.45 7.10 -6.50
CA VAL A 40 -8.99 7.66 -7.75
C VAL A 40 -7.88 8.36 -8.55
N ALA A 41 -6.94 9.01 -7.88
CA ALA A 41 -5.82 9.69 -8.53
C ALA A 41 -4.66 8.76 -8.93
N ALA A 42 -4.50 7.62 -8.24
CA ALA A 42 -3.38 6.71 -8.43
C ALA A 42 -3.51 5.86 -9.72
N ASP A 43 -2.38 5.62 -10.39
CA ASP A 43 -2.31 4.63 -11.46
C ASP A 43 -2.14 3.22 -10.88
N ARG A 44 -1.38 3.08 -9.79
CA ARG A 44 -1.18 1.80 -9.10
C ARG A 44 -1.11 1.91 -7.59
N VAL A 45 -1.38 0.80 -6.90
CA VAL A 45 -1.34 0.68 -5.43
C VAL A 45 -0.31 -0.36 -5.00
N LEU A 46 0.59 0.05 -4.10
CA LEU A 46 1.48 -0.83 -3.37
C LEU A 46 0.89 -1.15 -2.00
N ILE A 47 0.83 -2.42 -1.63
CA ILE A 47 0.14 -2.85 -0.40
C ILE A 47 1.16 -3.37 0.63
N PRO A 48 1.48 -2.58 1.66
CA PRO A 48 2.29 -3.07 2.78
C PRO A 48 1.46 -4.00 3.67
N VAL A 49 1.97 -5.20 3.95
CA VAL A 49 1.31 -6.20 4.80
C VAL A 49 2.25 -6.63 5.92
N GLN A 50 1.80 -6.43 7.16
CA GLN A 50 2.57 -6.84 8.33
C GLN A 50 2.55 -8.37 8.47
N ALA A 51 3.70 -8.99 8.75
CA ALA A 51 3.82 -10.43 8.97
C ALA A 51 3.39 -10.86 10.39
N GLN A 52 2.15 -10.51 10.78
CA GLN A 52 1.58 -10.74 12.11
C GLN A 52 0.19 -11.41 12.02
N HIS A 53 -0.37 -11.81 13.17
CA HIS A 53 -1.74 -12.33 13.26
C HIS A 53 -2.74 -11.34 12.63
N PHE A 54 -3.75 -11.86 11.90
CA PHE A 54 -4.81 -11.12 11.19
C PHE A 54 -4.44 -10.39 9.90
N ALA A 55 -3.19 -10.45 9.43
CA ALA A 55 -2.75 -9.82 8.17
C ALA A 55 -3.65 -10.16 6.96
N LEU A 56 -4.04 -11.44 6.84
CA LEU A 56 -4.90 -11.93 5.77
C LEU A 56 -6.31 -11.32 5.79
N LYS A 57 -6.88 -11.08 6.98
CA LYS A 57 -8.25 -10.57 7.12
C LYS A 57 -8.35 -9.12 6.64
N GLY A 58 -7.36 -8.28 6.99
CA GLY A 58 -7.29 -6.90 6.52
C GLY A 58 -7.10 -6.80 5.01
N LEU A 59 -6.28 -7.69 4.44
CA LEU A 59 -5.95 -7.71 3.02
C LEU A 59 -7.18 -7.95 2.13
N VAL A 60 -8.05 -8.89 2.52
CA VAL A 60 -9.31 -9.16 1.78
C VAL A 60 -10.20 -7.92 1.72
N SER A 61 -10.33 -7.19 2.83
CA SER A 61 -11.13 -5.96 2.88
C SER A 61 -10.53 -4.86 2.00
N LEU A 62 -9.19 -4.73 2.00
CA LEU A 62 -8.51 -3.76 1.16
C LEU A 62 -8.71 -4.07 -0.33
N PHE A 63 -8.53 -5.33 -0.75
CA PHE A 63 -8.76 -5.74 -2.13
C PHE A 63 -10.18 -5.45 -2.60
N LYS A 64 -11.18 -5.70 -1.75
CA LYS A 64 -12.59 -5.40 -2.07
C LYS A 64 -12.77 -3.91 -2.36
N SER A 65 -12.17 -3.05 -1.55
CA SER A 65 -12.27 -1.60 -1.69
C SER A 65 -11.53 -1.07 -2.92
N VAL A 66 -10.30 -1.53 -3.16
CA VAL A 66 -9.54 -1.18 -4.37
C VAL A 66 -10.30 -1.61 -5.62
N ASN A 67 -10.85 -2.82 -5.64
CA ASN A 67 -11.66 -3.31 -6.75
C ASN A 67 -12.95 -2.52 -6.94
N GLN A 68 -13.57 -2.05 -5.86
CA GLN A 68 -14.76 -1.19 -5.95
C GLN A 68 -14.43 0.16 -6.59
N VAL A 69 -13.33 0.80 -6.19
CA VAL A 69 -12.86 2.06 -6.80
C VAL A 69 -12.50 1.83 -8.26
N LYS A 70 -11.76 0.76 -8.57
CA LYS A 70 -11.38 0.38 -9.93
C LYS A 70 -12.61 0.26 -10.85
N ARG A 71 -13.62 -0.50 -10.41
CA ARG A 71 -14.81 -0.78 -11.22
C ARG A 71 -15.74 0.42 -11.38
N ARG A 72 -15.81 1.32 -10.39
CA ARG A 72 -16.80 2.41 -10.37
C ARG A 72 -16.26 3.76 -10.84
N ILE A 73 -14.98 4.04 -10.61
CA ILE A 73 -14.45 5.42 -10.70
C ILE A 73 -13.15 5.48 -11.52
N ASN A 74 -12.16 4.63 -11.19
CA ASN A 74 -10.84 4.66 -11.83
C ASN A 74 -10.48 3.30 -12.45
N PRO A 75 -10.96 2.98 -13.67
CA PRO A 75 -10.67 1.70 -14.34
C PRO A 75 -9.18 1.42 -14.58
N ARG A 76 -8.34 2.47 -14.56
CA ARG A 76 -6.89 2.37 -14.77
C ARG A 76 -6.14 1.88 -13.53
N LEU A 77 -6.76 2.01 -12.35
CA LEU A 77 -6.16 1.61 -11.08
C LEU A 77 -5.75 0.13 -11.11
N ASP A 78 -4.52 -0.16 -10.74
CA ASP A 78 -4.07 -1.54 -10.59
C ASP A 78 -3.31 -1.80 -9.30
N ILE A 79 -3.26 -3.06 -8.87
CA ILE A 79 -2.43 -3.44 -7.72
C ILE A 79 -1.04 -3.75 -8.25
N ASP A 80 -0.05 -2.94 -7.88
CA ASP A 80 1.34 -3.14 -8.31
C ASP A 80 1.97 -4.34 -7.61
N GLY A 81 1.65 -4.53 -6.32
CA GLY A 81 2.05 -5.71 -5.57
C GLY A 81 1.97 -5.54 -4.05
N ILE A 82 2.45 -6.58 -3.36
CA ILE A 82 2.47 -6.67 -1.90
C ILE A 82 3.92 -6.61 -1.41
N VAL A 83 4.16 -5.78 -0.40
CA VAL A 83 5.43 -5.73 0.34
C VAL A 83 5.20 -6.25 1.75
N LEU A 84 5.98 -7.26 2.16
CA LEU A 84 5.91 -7.78 3.51
C LEU A 84 6.69 -6.86 4.45
N THR A 85 6.04 -6.41 5.53
CA THR A 85 6.61 -5.47 6.50
C THR A 85 6.62 -6.06 7.90
N MET A 86 7.45 -5.48 8.78
CA MET A 86 7.64 -5.93 10.16
C MET A 86 7.98 -7.42 10.24
N VAL A 87 8.79 -7.92 9.30
CA VAL A 87 9.17 -9.34 9.24
C VAL A 87 10.19 -9.63 10.34
N ASP A 88 9.86 -10.53 11.26
CA ASP A 88 10.80 -11.07 12.26
C ASP A 88 11.13 -12.52 11.93
N LYS A 89 12.27 -12.71 11.25
CA LYS A 89 12.77 -14.02 10.80
C LYS A 89 13.11 -14.98 11.95
N ARG A 90 13.12 -14.52 13.20
CA ARG A 90 13.35 -15.37 14.38
C ARG A 90 12.08 -16.08 14.83
N THR A 91 10.91 -15.56 14.47
CA THR A 91 9.62 -16.12 14.90
C THR A 91 9.05 -17.05 13.84
N ASN A 92 8.52 -18.20 14.27
CA ASN A 92 7.81 -19.10 13.35
C ASN A 92 6.54 -18.45 12.80
N LEU A 93 5.82 -17.69 13.63
CA LEU A 93 4.63 -16.95 13.21
C LEU A 93 4.89 -16.07 11.98
N SER A 94 5.96 -15.27 11.98
CA SER A 94 6.26 -14.39 10.85
C SER A 94 6.57 -15.20 9.58
N LYS A 95 7.32 -16.30 9.71
CA LYS A 95 7.62 -17.21 8.59
C LYS A 95 6.35 -17.84 8.02
N ASP A 96 5.48 -18.34 8.88
CA ASP A 96 4.23 -19.01 8.50
C ASP A 96 3.29 -18.03 7.80
N VAL A 97 3.15 -16.81 8.31
CA VAL A 97 2.34 -15.75 7.67
C VAL A 97 2.92 -15.37 6.29
N CYS A 98 4.24 -15.20 6.18
CA CYS A 98 4.88 -14.89 4.89
C CYS A 98 4.66 -16.02 3.87
N ALA A 99 4.83 -17.28 4.30
CA ALA A 99 4.62 -18.45 3.45
C ALA A 99 3.15 -18.57 3.02
N ALA A 100 2.20 -18.37 3.94
CA ALA A 100 0.78 -18.38 3.65
C ALA A 100 0.38 -17.30 2.64
N LEU A 101 0.88 -16.07 2.79
CA LEU A 101 0.64 -14.98 1.84
C LEU A 101 1.19 -15.30 0.45
N ARG A 102 2.42 -15.84 0.39
CA ARG A 102 3.04 -16.25 -0.88
C ARG A 102 2.28 -17.37 -1.57
N SER A 103 1.85 -18.38 -0.83
CA SER A 103 1.03 -19.48 -1.34
C SER A 103 -0.35 -18.99 -1.83
N ALA A 104 -1.03 -18.18 -1.02
CA ALA A 104 -2.39 -17.74 -1.30
C ALA A 104 -2.49 -16.74 -2.46
N TYR A 105 -1.54 -15.80 -2.59
CA TYR A 105 -1.65 -14.69 -3.54
C TYR A 105 -0.53 -14.60 -4.56
N GLY A 106 0.60 -15.31 -4.38
CA GLY A 106 1.77 -15.18 -5.25
C GLY A 106 1.55 -15.58 -6.70
N HIS A 107 0.48 -16.34 -6.99
CA HIS A 107 0.09 -16.70 -8.36
C HIS A 107 -0.73 -15.61 -9.07
N ALA A 108 -1.42 -14.76 -8.31
CA ALA A 108 -2.33 -13.73 -8.84
C ALA A 108 -1.78 -12.31 -8.69
N LEU A 109 -0.92 -12.09 -7.70
CA LEU A 109 -0.37 -10.79 -7.36
C LEU A 109 1.13 -10.90 -7.14
N LYS A 110 1.86 -9.89 -7.61
CA LYS A 110 3.28 -9.74 -7.32
C LYS A 110 3.49 -9.58 -5.82
N ILE A 111 4.26 -10.47 -5.21
CA ILE A 111 4.76 -10.31 -3.84
C ILE A 111 6.25 -10.05 -3.94
N TYR A 112 6.66 -8.84 -3.53
CA TYR A 112 8.04 -8.41 -3.63
C TYR A 112 8.98 -9.35 -2.85
N ARG A 113 10.18 -9.56 -3.39
CA ARG A 113 11.25 -10.31 -2.70
C ARG A 113 11.82 -9.51 -1.53
N ALA A 114 11.81 -8.19 -1.64
CA ALA A 114 12.20 -7.29 -0.56
C ALA A 114 11.21 -7.42 0.60
N GLU A 115 11.75 -7.62 1.79
CA GLU A 115 11.01 -7.72 3.05
C GLU A 115 11.53 -6.62 3.97
N ILE A 116 10.64 -5.85 4.59
CA ILE A 116 11.03 -4.83 5.56
C ILE A 116 11.10 -5.49 6.94
N PRO A 117 12.30 -5.69 7.51
CA PRO A 117 12.46 -6.37 8.79
C PRO A 117 11.99 -5.48 9.95
N VAL A 118 11.70 -6.10 11.09
CA VAL A 118 11.59 -5.35 12.36
C VAL A 118 12.96 -4.75 12.67
N SER A 119 13.03 -3.44 12.86
CA SER A 119 14.28 -2.72 13.14
C SER A 119 14.04 -1.57 14.10
N THR A 120 14.89 -1.45 15.12
CA THR A 120 14.93 -0.27 16.00
C THR A 120 15.36 0.98 15.25
N ARG A 121 16.23 0.84 14.23
CA ARG A 121 16.70 1.97 13.40
C ARG A 121 15.59 2.62 12.58
N THR A 122 14.58 1.87 12.15
CA THR A 122 13.41 2.43 11.46
C THR A 122 12.55 3.25 12.43
N ALA A 123 12.38 2.77 13.66
CA ALA A 123 11.69 3.51 14.72
C ALA A 123 12.47 4.77 15.13
N GLU A 124 13.80 4.69 15.19
CA GLU A 124 14.68 5.83 15.48
C GLU A 124 14.72 6.85 14.33
N SER A 125 14.70 6.39 13.07
CA SER A 125 14.68 7.28 11.89
C SER A 125 13.35 8.03 11.74
N ALA A 126 12.23 7.36 12.06
CA ALA A 126 10.92 8.02 12.14
C ALA A 126 10.91 9.15 13.18
N ALA A 127 11.70 9.04 14.24
CA ALA A 127 11.86 10.08 15.26
C ALA A 127 12.89 11.16 14.86
N SER A 128 13.84 10.86 13.98
CA SER A 128 14.94 11.77 13.61
C SER A 128 14.74 12.51 12.27
N THR A 129 13.61 12.35 11.57
CA THR A 129 13.26 13.02 10.29
C THR A 129 14.23 12.78 9.12
N HIS A 130 15.11 11.78 9.21
CA HIS A 130 16.02 11.39 8.12
C HIS A 130 15.64 10.03 7.53
N SER A 131 15.89 9.83 6.24
CA SER A 131 15.66 8.54 5.60
C SER A 131 16.68 7.50 6.11
N VAL A 132 16.22 6.26 6.30
CA VAL A 132 17.08 5.11 6.66
C VAL A 132 18.16 4.84 5.60
N LEU A 133 17.96 5.33 4.36
CA LEU A 133 18.92 5.19 3.26
C LEU A 133 20.11 6.18 3.34
N THR A 134 20.06 7.14 4.26
CA THR A 134 21.08 8.20 4.42
C THR A 134 22.07 7.92 5.54
N THR A 135 21.99 6.73 6.18
CA THR A 135 22.91 6.31 7.26
C THR A 135 23.86 5.22 6.80
#